data_AF-A0A0F0HJ79-F1
#
_entry.id   AF-A0A0F0HJ79-F1
#
_cell.length_a   1.000
_cell.length_b   1.000
_cell.length_c   1.000
_cell.angle_alpha   90.00
_cell.angle_beta   90.00
_cell.angle_gamma   90.00
#
_symmetry.space_group_name_H-M   'P 1'
#
loop_
_entity.id
_entity.type
_entity.pdbx_description
1 polymer ?
#
loop_
_entity_poly.entity_id
_entity_poly.type
_entity_poly.pdbx_seq_one_letter_code
_entity_poly.pdbx_strand_id
1 'polypeptide(L)'
;MTTRHVTLGVIGTGTASTNLVLDSLVDHFELGPADADGCYAPSTTFRIHPVLPVGAEYSTDALVDVWDWMMRADLPFTALYNGAPGGRSEEILASVLREEDIRTVAIVSEALIDALVAGPNPLLLVLSEDGALDAEAQETAANCLRADIPVYDLSRAMLEIGWRDLPDHEAPPEPEVTEQPGGQLALVVGDGPDVVLSASEAQQVREALTMMESVLYLLTTDVASYATSAGAKVLAARAALAPKSEPAEGKATGKKSLEVFDPETNSWRPAGRGRPRKGVQTRYVTR
;
A
#
# COMPACT_ATOMS: atom_id res chain seq x y z
N MET A 1 1.62 12.77 11.46
CA MET A 1 1.69 11.83 10.33
C MET A 1 0.36 11.91 9.61
N THR A 2 0.34 11.94 8.27
CA THR A 2 -0.89 11.96 7.48
C THR A 2 -1.38 10.53 7.31
N THR A 3 -2.58 10.23 7.82
CA THR A 3 -3.23 8.93 7.63
C THR A 3 -3.51 8.69 6.15
N ARG A 4 -3.11 7.53 5.63
CA ARG A 4 -3.35 7.09 4.26
C ARG A 4 -4.70 6.39 4.18
N HIS A 5 -5.56 6.83 3.26
CA HIS A 5 -6.83 6.17 3.01
C HIS A 5 -6.65 5.08 1.97
N VAL A 6 -7.15 3.87 2.22
CA VAL A 6 -7.01 2.70 1.33
C VAL A 6 -8.40 2.15 1.03
N THR A 7 -8.68 1.87 -0.23
CA THR A 7 -9.90 1.16 -0.65
C THR A 7 -9.52 -0.27 -0.96
N LEU A 8 -10.07 -1.21 -0.21
CA LEU A 8 -9.64 -2.60 -0.21
C LEU A 8 -10.74 -3.48 -0.82
N GLY A 9 -10.51 -3.99 -2.02
CA GLY A 9 -11.40 -4.95 -2.66
C GLY A 9 -10.97 -6.37 -2.33
N VAL A 10 -11.92 -7.29 -2.24
CA VAL A 10 -11.63 -8.71 -1.99
C VAL A 10 -12.44 -9.56 -2.95
N ILE A 11 -11.84 -10.55 -3.60
CA ILE A 11 -12.55 -11.47 -4.49
C ILE A 11 -11.89 -12.85 -4.54
N GLY A 12 -12.65 -13.86 -4.96
CA GLY A 12 -12.15 -15.20 -5.20
C GLY A 12 -12.77 -16.24 -4.27
N THR A 13 -12.70 -17.49 -4.71
CA THR A 13 -13.33 -18.64 -4.07
C THR A 13 -12.34 -19.55 -3.35
N GLY A 14 -11.06 -19.17 -3.35
CA GLY A 14 -9.99 -19.94 -2.74
C GLY A 14 -10.12 -20.16 -1.24
N THR A 15 -9.24 -21.01 -0.72
CA THR A 15 -9.11 -21.24 0.72
C THR A 15 -7.85 -20.57 1.23
N ALA A 16 -7.93 -20.00 2.44
CA ALA A 16 -6.78 -19.44 3.12
C ALA A 16 -6.85 -19.87 4.58
N SER A 17 -5.69 -20.09 5.20
CA SER A 17 -5.63 -20.32 6.64
C SER A 17 -6.06 -19.04 7.34
N THR A 18 -7.05 -19.10 8.23
CA THR A 18 -7.51 -17.96 9.03
C THR A 18 -6.35 -17.21 9.67
N ASN A 19 -5.40 -17.92 10.29
CA ASN A 19 -4.23 -17.29 10.91
C ASN A 19 -3.35 -16.56 9.89
N LEU A 20 -3.19 -17.13 8.70
CA LEU A 20 -2.41 -16.50 7.63
C LEU A 20 -3.08 -15.20 7.16
N VAL A 21 -4.40 -15.23 6.95
CA VAL A 21 -5.18 -14.05 6.56
C VAL A 21 -5.05 -12.96 7.62
N LEU A 22 -5.30 -13.30 8.88
CA LEU A 22 -5.23 -12.36 10.00
C LEU A 22 -3.82 -11.77 10.16
N ASP A 23 -2.80 -12.61 10.23
CA ASP A 23 -1.42 -12.16 10.46
C ASP A 23 -0.94 -11.27 9.30
N SER A 24 -1.25 -11.64 8.05
CA SER A 24 -0.82 -10.88 6.87
C SER A 24 -1.48 -9.50 6.80
N LEU A 25 -2.77 -9.40 7.09
CA LEU A 25 -3.48 -8.12 7.05
C LEU A 25 -3.13 -7.22 8.23
N VAL A 26 -2.94 -7.79 9.42
CA VAL A 26 -2.51 -7.05 10.62
C VAL A 26 -1.14 -6.44 10.42
N ASP A 27 -0.17 -7.21 9.90
CA ASP A 27 1.18 -6.73 9.62
C ASP A 27 1.17 -5.69 8.49
N HIS A 28 0.51 -5.99 7.36
CA HIS A 28 0.48 -5.10 6.20
C HIS A 28 -0.15 -3.73 6.50
N PHE A 29 -1.23 -3.69 7.29
CA PHE A 29 -1.92 -2.45 7.63
C PHE A 29 -1.50 -1.85 8.98
N GLU A 30 -0.43 -2.36 9.60
CA GLU A 30 0.10 -1.86 10.87
C GLU A 30 -1.01 -1.71 11.94
N LEU A 31 -1.89 -2.71 12.05
CA LEU A 31 -2.90 -2.74 13.10
C LEU A 31 -2.21 -2.94 14.46
N GLY A 32 -2.80 -2.38 15.52
CA GLY A 32 -2.29 -2.59 16.86
C GLY A 32 -2.50 -4.05 17.34
N PRO A 33 -1.87 -4.45 18.46
CA PRO A 33 -2.03 -5.80 18.99
C PRO A 33 -3.50 -6.08 19.30
N ALA A 34 -3.90 -7.34 19.14
CA ALA A 34 -5.20 -7.81 19.58
C ALA A 34 -5.35 -7.64 21.11
N ASP A 35 -6.53 -7.24 21.55
CA ASP A 35 -6.90 -7.22 22.96
C ASP A 35 -7.32 -8.61 23.47
N ALA A 36 -7.86 -8.66 24.70
CA ALA A 36 -8.28 -9.92 25.32
C ALA A 36 -9.45 -10.61 24.60
N ASP A 37 -10.23 -9.84 23.82
CA ASP A 37 -11.37 -10.33 23.05
C ASP A 37 -10.98 -10.64 21.60
N GLY A 38 -9.72 -10.42 21.23
CA GLY A 38 -9.21 -10.66 19.88
C GLY A 38 -9.46 -9.51 18.90
N CYS A 39 -9.87 -8.33 19.40
CA CYS A 39 -10.09 -7.14 18.60
C CYS A 39 -8.80 -6.34 18.42
N TYR A 40 -8.56 -5.83 17.21
CA TYR A 40 -7.35 -5.09 16.88
C TYR A 40 -7.55 -3.59 17.09
N ALA A 41 -6.54 -2.92 17.64
CA ALA A 41 -6.54 -1.46 17.68
C ALA A 41 -6.37 -0.89 16.25
N PRO A 42 -7.02 0.24 15.93
CA PRO A 42 -6.95 0.81 14.59
C PRO A 42 -5.53 1.24 14.23
N SER A 43 -5.20 1.15 12.94
CA SER A 43 -3.92 1.62 12.41
C SER A 43 -3.76 3.12 12.62
N THR A 44 -2.55 3.56 13.01
CA THR A 44 -2.20 4.99 13.01
C THR A 44 -1.81 5.50 11.63
N THR A 45 -1.52 4.59 10.71
CA THR A 45 -0.97 4.88 9.38
C THR A 45 -2.04 4.78 8.31
N PHE A 46 -2.95 3.81 8.43
CA PHE A 46 -3.96 3.50 7.42
C PHE A 46 -5.39 3.72 7.92
N ARG A 47 -6.24 4.19 7.02
CA ARG A 47 -7.70 4.18 7.17
C ARG A 47 -8.27 3.35 6.03
N ILE A 48 -8.73 2.17 6.36
CA ILE A 48 -9.13 1.15 5.38
C ILE A 48 -10.64 1.26 5.16
N HIS A 49 -11.07 1.20 3.91
CA HIS A 49 -12.47 1.09 3.50
C HIS A 49 -12.62 -0.17 2.65
N PRO A 50 -13.01 -1.31 3.26
CA PRO A 50 -13.21 -2.55 2.52
C PRO A 50 -14.46 -2.50 1.64
N VAL A 51 -14.38 -3.17 0.50
CA VAL A 51 -15.49 -3.41 -0.44
C VAL A 51 -15.58 -4.92 -0.63
N LEU A 52 -16.65 -5.51 -0.10
CA LEU A 52 -16.80 -6.96 0.02
C LEU A 52 -17.92 -7.47 -0.90
N PRO A 53 -17.66 -8.48 -1.75
CA PRO A 53 -18.69 -9.15 -2.51
C PRO A 53 -19.56 -9.99 -1.58
N VAL A 54 -20.88 -9.95 -1.78
CA VAL A 54 -21.83 -10.69 -0.96
C VAL A 54 -22.82 -11.42 -1.86
N GLY A 55 -22.94 -12.73 -1.64
CA GLY A 55 -23.85 -13.60 -2.37
C GLY A 55 -23.53 -15.06 -2.12
N ALA A 56 -24.35 -15.96 -2.67
CA ALA A 56 -24.15 -17.40 -2.57
C ALA A 56 -22.75 -17.86 -3.04
N GLU A 57 -22.26 -17.29 -4.15
CA GLU A 57 -20.97 -17.62 -4.76
C GLU A 57 -19.76 -17.02 -4.04
N TYR A 58 -19.98 -15.99 -3.21
CA TYR A 58 -18.91 -15.31 -2.46
C TYR A 58 -18.85 -15.74 -0.98
N SER A 59 -19.73 -16.63 -0.52
CA SER A 59 -19.77 -17.06 0.88
C SER A 59 -18.73 -18.15 1.20
N THR A 60 -17.48 -17.96 0.78
CA THR A 60 -16.38 -18.91 1.03
C THR A 60 -15.78 -18.72 2.41
N ASP A 61 -15.15 -19.77 2.97
CA ASP A 61 -14.53 -19.70 4.31
C ASP A 61 -13.44 -18.61 4.37
N ALA A 62 -12.65 -18.45 3.30
CA ALA A 62 -11.62 -17.42 3.25
C ALA A 62 -12.20 -15.99 3.21
N LEU A 63 -13.31 -15.78 2.49
CA LEU A 63 -13.98 -14.47 2.53
C LEU A 63 -14.60 -14.20 3.91
N VAL A 64 -15.15 -15.23 4.55
CA VAL A 64 -15.66 -15.15 5.92
C VAL A 64 -14.54 -14.80 6.91
N ASP A 65 -13.34 -15.33 6.73
CA ASP A 65 -12.16 -14.98 7.55
C ASP A 65 -11.74 -13.51 7.35
N VAL A 66 -11.80 -12.99 6.12
CA VAL A 66 -11.56 -11.57 5.84
C VAL A 66 -12.66 -10.71 6.47
N TRP A 67 -13.91 -11.13 6.41
CA TRP A 67 -15.00 -10.43 7.08
C TRP A 67 -14.84 -10.45 8.62
N ASP A 68 -14.46 -11.59 9.22
CA ASP A 68 -14.17 -11.68 10.65
C ASP A 68 -13.02 -10.74 11.06
N TRP A 69 -11.96 -10.67 10.25
CA TRP A 69 -10.89 -9.68 10.42
C TRP A 69 -11.43 -8.24 10.43
N MET A 70 -12.30 -7.89 9.49
CA MET A 70 -12.91 -6.56 9.40
C MET A 70 -13.73 -6.24 10.66
N MET A 71 -14.48 -7.22 11.17
CA MET A 71 -15.25 -7.07 12.40
C MET A 71 -14.34 -6.88 13.63
N ARG A 72 -13.28 -7.67 13.75
CA ARG A 72 -12.29 -7.56 14.83
C ARG A 72 -11.52 -6.25 14.80
N ALA A 73 -11.33 -5.66 13.62
CA ALA A 73 -10.66 -4.38 13.43
C ALA A 73 -11.62 -3.18 13.42
N ASP A 74 -12.93 -3.39 13.68
CA ASP A 74 -13.99 -2.37 13.66
C ASP A 74 -13.98 -1.53 12.36
N LEU A 75 -13.83 -2.21 11.21
CA LEU A 75 -13.74 -1.56 9.91
C LEU A 75 -15.13 -1.42 9.28
N PRO A 76 -15.62 -0.20 9.02
CA PRO A 76 -16.83 0.00 8.22
C PRO A 76 -16.55 -0.41 6.77
N PHE A 77 -17.50 -1.08 6.13
CA PHE A 77 -17.33 -1.64 4.79
C PHE A 77 -18.56 -1.47 3.90
N THR A 78 -18.34 -1.53 2.59
CA THR A 78 -19.39 -1.55 1.58
C THR A 78 -19.62 -2.98 1.10
N ALA A 79 -20.86 -3.45 1.14
CA ALA A 79 -21.25 -4.76 0.63
C ALA A 79 -21.79 -4.64 -0.81
N LEU A 80 -21.23 -5.41 -1.74
CA LEU A 80 -21.71 -5.54 -3.11
C LEU A 80 -22.59 -6.79 -3.22
N TYR A 81 -23.91 -6.63 -3.14
CA TYR A 81 -24.86 -7.73 -3.08
C TYR A 81 -25.48 -8.02 -4.46
N ASN A 82 -25.35 -9.26 -4.94
CA ASN A 82 -25.91 -9.66 -6.25
C ASN A 82 -27.39 -10.10 -6.20
N GLY A 83 -28.03 -10.09 -5.03
CA GLY A 83 -29.41 -10.55 -4.86
C GLY A 83 -29.56 -12.07 -4.66
N ALA A 84 -28.48 -12.86 -4.74
CA ALA A 84 -28.52 -14.29 -4.52
C ALA A 84 -28.21 -14.61 -3.04
N PRO A 85 -29.18 -15.12 -2.25
CA PRO A 85 -28.94 -15.45 -0.85
C PRO A 85 -27.96 -16.62 -0.71
N GLY A 86 -26.93 -16.44 0.11
CA GLY A 86 -25.96 -17.46 0.49
C GLY A 86 -26.01 -17.78 1.98
N GLY A 87 -25.39 -18.90 2.37
CA GLY A 87 -25.43 -19.40 3.76
C GLY A 87 -24.92 -18.41 4.81
N ARG A 88 -24.01 -17.50 4.44
CA ARG A 88 -23.47 -16.44 5.31
C ARG A 88 -23.83 -15.02 4.85
N SER A 89 -24.53 -14.87 3.72
CA SER A 89 -24.83 -13.55 3.16
C SER A 89 -25.70 -12.71 4.10
N GLU A 90 -26.69 -13.31 4.77
CA GLU A 90 -27.55 -12.60 5.72
C GLU A 90 -26.75 -12.07 6.93
N GLU A 91 -25.77 -12.84 7.42
CA GLU A 91 -24.94 -12.47 8.55
C GLU A 91 -23.98 -11.31 8.21
N ILE A 92 -23.36 -11.38 7.02
CA ILE A 92 -22.51 -10.31 6.50
C ILE A 92 -23.34 -9.03 6.30
N LEU A 93 -24.51 -9.12 5.65
CA LEU A 93 -25.39 -7.97 5.42
C LEU A 93 -25.90 -7.36 6.73
N ALA A 94 -26.24 -8.18 7.72
CA ALA A 94 -26.67 -7.71 9.04
C ALA A 94 -25.56 -6.98 9.81
N SER A 95 -24.30 -7.19 9.44
CA SER A 95 -23.13 -6.55 10.05
C SER A 95 -22.77 -5.22 9.40
N VAL A 96 -23.40 -4.87 8.28
CA VAL A 96 -23.22 -3.57 7.63
C VAL A 96 -23.86 -2.47 8.49
N LEU A 97 -23.07 -1.46 8.87
CA LEU A 97 -23.50 -0.43 9.81
C LEU A 97 -24.64 0.46 9.28
N ARG A 98 -24.72 0.66 7.96
CA ARG A 98 -25.72 1.52 7.32
C ARG A 98 -26.26 0.86 6.07
N GLU A 99 -27.56 1.00 5.84
CA GLU A 99 -28.22 0.46 4.66
C GLU A 99 -27.66 1.03 3.34
N GLU A 100 -27.19 2.30 3.35
CA GLU A 100 -26.55 2.95 2.20
C GLU A 100 -25.20 2.33 1.79
N ASP A 101 -24.58 1.56 2.69
CA ASP A 101 -23.34 0.82 2.42
C ASP A 101 -23.62 -0.55 1.78
N ILE A 102 -24.89 -0.95 1.62
CA ILE A 102 -25.30 -2.13 0.86
C ILE A 102 -25.66 -1.70 -0.57
N ARG A 103 -24.89 -2.17 -1.56
CA ARG A 103 -25.12 -1.88 -2.98
C ARG A 103 -25.60 -3.13 -3.69
N THR A 104 -26.85 -3.12 -4.14
CA THR A 104 -27.36 -4.18 -5.01
C THR A 104 -26.82 -3.99 -6.42
N VAL A 105 -26.12 -4.98 -6.94
CA VAL A 105 -25.40 -4.91 -8.24
C VAL A 105 -25.72 -6.13 -9.10
N ALA A 106 -25.68 -5.97 -10.43
CA ALA A 106 -25.92 -7.09 -11.35
C ALA A 106 -24.66 -7.93 -11.57
N ILE A 107 -23.50 -7.28 -11.63
CA ILE A 107 -22.19 -7.90 -11.86
C ILE A 107 -21.25 -7.37 -10.77
N VAL A 108 -20.84 -8.24 -9.85
CA VAL A 108 -20.08 -7.86 -8.66
C VAL A 108 -18.65 -7.45 -9.00
N SER A 109 -17.99 -8.18 -9.90
CA SER A 109 -16.63 -7.85 -10.37
C SER A 109 -16.54 -6.44 -10.98
N GLU A 110 -17.46 -6.08 -11.88
CA GLU A 110 -17.54 -4.73 -12.45
C GLU A 110 -17.73 -3.66 -11.37
N ALA A 111 -18.69 -3.86 -10.46
CA ALA A 111 -18.96 -2.92 -9.38
C ALA A 111 -17.80 -2.80 -8.38
N LEU A 112 -17.05 -3.88 -8.17
CA LEU A 112 -15.85 -3.90 -7.33
C LEU A 112 -14.75 -3.07 -7.96
N ILE A 113 -14.48 -3.25 -9.25
CA ILE A 113 -13.50 -2.46 -10.00
C ILE A 113 -13.87 -0.98 -9.99
N ASP A 114 -15.13 -0.64 -10.25
CA ASP A 114 -15.62 0.75 -10.19
C ASP A 114 -15.40 1.37 -8.81
N ALA A 115 -15.67 0.63 -7.75
CA ALA A 115 -15.44 1.08 -6.37
C ALA A 115 -13.96 1.31 -6.08
N LEU A 116 -13.08 0.42 -6.56
CA LEU A 116 -11.63 0.55 -6.43
C LEU A 116 -11.11 1.77 -7.21
N VAL A 117 -11.49 1.92 -8.48
CA VAL A 117 -11.06 3.06 -9.33
C VAL A 117 -11.48 4.40 -8.73
N ALA A 118 -12.67 4.48 -8.12
CA ALA A 118 -13.15 5.69 -7.45
C ALA A 118 -12.48 5.94 -6.09
N GLY A 119 -11.84 4.92 -5.51
CA GLY A 119 -11.30 4.91 -4.16
C GLY A 119 -9.87 5.47 -4.06
N PRO A 120 -9.48 6.04 -2.89
CA PRO A 120 -8.09 6.39 -2.64
C PRO A 120 -7.21 5.15 -2.41
N ASN A 121 -6.00 5.16 -2.97
CA ASN A 121 -4.98 4.09 -2.87
C ASN A 121 -5.62 2.69 -2.97
N PRO A 122 -6.23 2.35 -4.12
CA PRO A 122 -6.94 1.09 -4.26
C PRO A 122 -5.99 -0.10 -4.22
N LEU A 123 -6.51 -1.23 -3.74
CA LEU A 123 -5.81 -2.50 -3.69
C LEU A 123 -6.82 -3.63 -3.81
N LEU A 124 -6.53 -4.63 -4.65
CA LEU A 124 -7.33 -5.84 -4.75
C LEU A 124 -6.63 -7.00 -4.01
N LEU A 125 -7.37 -7.65 -3.12
CA LEU A 125 -7.02 -8.94 -2.55
C LEU A 125 -7.74 -10.03 -3.33
N VAL A 126 -7.00 -11.03 -3.76
CA VAL A 126 -7.57 -12.24 -4.34
C VAL A 126 -7.35 -13.44 -3.43
N LEU A 127 -8.27 -14.40 -3.48
CA LEU A 127 -8.26 -15.64 -2.74
C LEU A 127 -8.06 -16.79 -3.73
N SER A 128 -6.86 -17.39 -3.74
CA SER A 128 -6.53 -18.53 -4.61
C SER A 128 -6.71 -19.88 -3.89
N GLU A 129 -7.00 -20.93 -4.67
CA GLU A 129 -6.97 -22.33 -4.22
C GLU A 129 -5.73 -22.99 -4.80
N ASP A 130 -4.80 -23.46 -3.96
CA ASP A 130 -3.52 -24.03 -4.38
C ASP A 130 -2.71 -23.12 -5.34
N GLY A 131 -2.87 -21.80 -5.20
CA GLY A 131 -2.23 -20.80 -6.06
C GLY A 131 -2.91 -20.57 -7.41
N ALA A 132 -4.04 -21.23 -7.68
CA ALA A 132 -4.87 -20.98 -8.84
C ALA A 132 -6.04 -20.05 -8.47
N LEU A 133 -6.23 -19.02 -9.27
CA LEU A 133 -7.39 -18.14 -9.19
C LEU A 133 -8.55 -18.75 -10.00
N ASP A 134 -9.77 -18.65 -9.49
CA ASP A 134 -10.96 -18.96 -10.29
C ASP A 134 -11.15 -17.93 -11.43
N ALA A 135 -11.99 -18.26 -12.41
CA ALA A 135 -12.16 -17.46 -13.62
C ALA A 135 -12.63 -16.01 -13.33
N GLU A 136 -13.45 -15.82 -12.29
CA GLU A 136 -13.93 -14.49 -11.93
C GLU A 136 -12.82 -13.66 -11.25
N ALA A 137 -12.06 -14.27 -10.34
CA ALA A 137 -10.90 -13.65 -9.71
C ALA A 137 -9.80 -13.32 -10.73
N GLN A 138 -9.54 -14.19 -11.71
CA GLN A 138 -8.58 -13.94 -12.79
C GLN A 138 -8.98 -12.73 -13.64
N GLU A 139 -10.22 -12.70 -14.14
CA GLU A 139 -10.72 -11.60 -14.97
C GLU A 139 -10.72 -10.28 -14.18
N THR A 140 -11.12 -10.31 -12.91
CA THR A 140 -11.12 -9.14 -12.03
C THR A 140 -9.71 -8.64 -11.74
N ALA A 141 -8.76 -9.54 -11.49
CA ALA A 141 -7.35 -9.21 -11.31
C ALA A 141 -6.76 -8.59 -12.59
N ALA A 142 -7.03 -9.17 -13.76
CA ALA A 142 -6.59 -8.64 -15.04
C ALA A 142 -7.12 -7.21 -15.27
N ASN A 143 -8.40 -6.97 -14.98
CA ASN A 143 -8.99 -5.63 -15.11
C ASN A 143 -8.43 -4.63 -14.10
N CYS A 144 -8.12 -5.05 -12.87
CA CYS A 144 -7.43 -4.20 -11.89
C CYS A 144 -6.01 -3.84 -12.35
N LEU A 145 -5.24 -4.80 -12.88
CA LEU A 145 -3.91 -4.53 -13.41
C LEU A 145 -3.94 -3.58 -14.62
N ARG A 146 -4.96 -3.65 -15.48
CA ARG A 146 -5.16 -2.66 -16.57
C ARG A 146 -5.43 -1.25 -16.04
N ALA A 147 -6.07 -1.15 -14.88
CA ALA A 147 -6.39 0.10 -14.20
C ALA A 147 -5.26 0.59 -13.27
N ASP A 148 -4.08 -0.04 -13.30
CA ASP A 148 -2.95 0.26 -12.42
C ASP A 148 -3.28 0.09 -10.91
N ILE A 149 -4.18 -0.84 -10.61
CA ILE A 149 -4.54 -1.22 -9.24
C ILE A 149 -3.70 -2.45 -8.84
N PRO A 150 -2.91 -2.37 -7.76
CA PRO A 150 -2.11 -3.50 -7.31
C PRO A 150 -2.98 -4.66 -6.82
N VAL A 151 -2.57 -5.88 -7.17
CA VAL A 151 -3.27 -7.12 -6.86
C VAL A 151 -2.39 -8.02 -6.00
N TYR A 152 -2.93 -8.54 -4.90
CA TYR A 152 -2.21 -9.42 -3.97
C TYR A 152 -3.00 -10.70 -3.69
N ASP A 153 -2.30 -11.83 -3.67
CA ASP A 153 -2.84 -13.12 -3.24
C ASP A 153 -2.77 -13.26 -1.72
N LEU A 154 -3.93 -13.18 -1.08
CA LEU A 154 -4.03 -13.29 0.37
C LEU A 154 -3.82 -14.73 0.86
N SER A 155 -4.17 -15.74 0.04
CA SER A 155 -3.91 -17.15 0.35
C SER A 155 -2.41 -17.48 0.39
N ARG A 156 -1.57 -16.59 -0.17
CA ARG A 156 -0.11 -16.72 -0.25
C ARG A 156 0.64 -15.60 0.46
N ALA A 157 0.10 -15.12 1.58
CA ALA A 157 0.73 -14.11 2.44
C ALA A 157 0.96 -12.76 1.72
N MET A 158 -0.05 -12.27 1.02
CA MET A 158 0.01 -11.00 0.27
C MET A 158 1.08 -11.02 -0.85
N LEU A 159 1.21 -12.15 -1.55
CA LEU A 159 2.11 -12.23 -2.70
C LEU A 159 1.55 -11.37 -3.84
N GLU A 160 2.35 -10.44 -4.35
CA GLU A 160 1.95 -9.59 -5.49
C GLU A 160 1.73 -10.42 -6.75
N ILE A 161 0.59 -10.20 -7.42
CA ILE A 161 0.21 -10.85 -8.67
C ILE A 161 0.50 -9.91 -9.83
N GLY A 162 1.27 -10.38 -10.80
CA GLY A 162 1.52 -9.66 -12.05
C GLY A 162 0.90 -10.36 -13.26
N TRP A 163 1.09 -9.77 -14.43
CA TRP A 163 0.64 -10.33 -15.72
C TRP A 163 1.15 -11.75 -15.99
N ARG A 164 2.34 -12.12 -15.48
CA ARG A 164 2.92 -13.46 -15.62
C ARG A 164 2.13 -14.56 -14.89
N ASP A 165 1.34 -14.16 -13.90
CA ASP A 165 0.57 -15.05 -13.03
C ASP A 165 -0.87 -15.24 -13.57
N LEU A 166 -1.21 -14.55 -14.67
CA LEU A 166 -2.51 -14.56 -15.34
C LEU A 166 -2.37 -15.09 -16.79
N PRO A 167 -2.15 -16.41 -16.99
CA PRO A 167 -1.73 -16.97 -18.28
C PRO A 167 -2.76 -16.79 -19.42
N ASP A 168 -4.04 -16.62 -19.09
CA ASP A 168 -5.12 -16.44 -20.07
C ASP A 168 -5.37 -14.97 -20.45
N HIS A 169 -4.57 -14.03 -19.91
CA HIS A 169 -4.74 -12.60 -20.15
C HIS A 169 -3.44 -11.96 -20.67
N GLU A 170 -3.56 -11.21 -21.75
CA GLU A 170 -2.43 -10.44 -22.28
C GLU A 170 -2.31 -9.08 -21.59
N ALA A 171 -1.07 -8.69 -21.28
CA ALA A 171 -0.76 -7.34 -20.81
C ALA A 171 -1.18 -6.31 -21.87
N PRO A 172 -1.69 -5.14 -21.47
CA PRO A 172 -1.97 -4.07 -22.42
C PRO A 172 -0.69 -3.73 -23.18
N PRO A 173 -0.79 -3.39 -24.48
CA PRO A 173 0.38 -3.01 -25.26
C PRO A 173 1.10 -1.87 -24.53
N GLU A 174 2.41 -1.99 -24.36
CA GLU A 174 3.21 -0.91 -23.81
C GLU A 174 2.92 0.35 -24.64
N PRO A 175 2.66 1.51 -24.00
CA PRO A 175 2.44 2.74 -24.74
C PRO A 175 3.62 2.95 -25.67
N GLU A 176 3.36 3.11 -26.97
CA GLU A 176 4.41 3.35 -27.95
C GLU A 176 5.29 4.48 -27.42
N VAL A 177 6.57 4.17 -27.17
CA VAL A 177 7.54 5.17 -26.74
C VAL A 177 7.66 6.15 -27.90
N THR A 178 6.89 7.23 -27.86
CA THR A 178 7.09 8.35 -28.78
C THR A 178 8.50 8.83 -28.54
N GLU A 179 9.40 8.54 -29.48
CA GLU A 179 10.81 8.93 -29.42
C GLU A 179 10.88 10.43 -29.12
N GLN A 180 11.22 10.78 -27.87
CA GLN A 180 11.57 12.16 -27.57
C GLN A 180 12.87 12.44 -28.31
N PRO A 181 12.93 13.51 -29.13
CA PRO A 181 14.09 13.78 -29.96
C PRO A 181 15.33 14.06 -29.10
N GLY A 182 16.25 13.10 -29.08
CA GLY A 182 17.70 13.30 -28.95
C GLY A 182 18.22 14.09 -27.74
N GLY A 183 17.61 13.98 -26.56
CA GLY A 183 18.18 14.54 -25.33
C GLY A 183 19.37 13.71 -24.83
N GLN A 184 20.59 14.28 -24.85
CA GLN A 184 21.76 13.67 -24.19
C GLN A 184 21.48 13.51 -22.68
N LEU A 185 21.57 12.28 -22.18
CA LEU A 185 21.49 11.99 -20.75
C LEU A 185 22.87 12.14 -20.11
N ALA A 186 23.04 13.11 -19.23
CA ALA A 186 24.23 13.24 -18.37
C ALA A 186 23.95 12.55 -17.01
N LEU A 187 24.88 11.71 -16.55
CA LEU A 187 24.82 11.03 -15.26
C LEU A 187 25.66 11.82 -14.24
N VAL A 188 25.00 12.50 -13.31
CA VAL A 188 25.66 13.26 -12.22
C VAL A 188 25.58 12.42 -10.95
N VAL A 189 26.71 11.85 -10.51
CA VAL A 189 26.79 10.97 -9.33
C VAL A 189 27.29 11.78 -8.12
N GLY A 190 26.39 12.47 -7.43
CA GLY A 190 26.72 13.22 -6.19
C GLY A 190 27.88 14.22 -6.37
N ASP A 191 28.64 14.50 -5.30
CA ASP A 191 29.87 15.33 -5.34
C ASP A 191 31.04 14.64 -6.07
N GLY A 192 30.79 13.54 -6.78
CA GLY A 192 31.75 12.91 -7.67
C GLY A 192 31.83 13.65 -9.01
N PRO A 193 32.92 13.47 -9.78
CA PRO A 193 32.98 14.00 -11.14
C PRO A 193 31.83 13.43 -11.99
N ASP A 194 31.21 14.27 -12.81
CA ASP A 194 30.19 13.86 -13.78
C ASP A 194 30.73 12.73 -14.65
N VAL A 195 30.04 11.59 -14.64
CA VAL A 195 30.40 10.43 -15.45
C VAL A 195 29.50 10.43 -16.66
N VAL A 196 29.99 10.90 -17.81
CA VAL A 196 29.23 10.82 -19.05
C VAL A 196 29.34 9.40 -19.59
N LEU A 197 28.22 8.66 -19.59
CA LEU A 197 28.14 7.33 -20.20
C LEU A 197 27.71 7.45 -21.66
N SER A 198 28.31 6.65 -22.53
CA SER A 198 27.75 6.39 -23.85
C SER A 198 26.42 5.63 -23.74
N ALA A 199 25.61 5.64 -24.80
CA ALA A 199 24.34 4.90 -24.84
C ALA A 199 24.52 3.39 -24.56
N SER A 200 25.63 2.81 -25.05
CA SER A 200 25.98 1.41 -24.81
C SER A 200 26.32 1.14 -23.33
N GLU A 201 27.09 2.03 -22.69
CA GLU A 201 27.44 1.89 -21.28
C GLU A 201 26.22 2.09 -20.36
N ALA A 202 25.35 3.05 -20.69
CA ALA A 202 24.10 3.25 -19.97
C ALA A 202 23.18 2.01 -20.06
N GLN A 203 23.14 1.37 -21.24
CA GLN A 203 22.38 0.13 -21.43
C GLN A 203 22.96 -1.02 -20.59
N GLN A 204 24.28 -1.20 -20.58
CA GLN A 204 24.94 -2.22 -19.76
C GLN A 204 24.70 -2.01 -18.25
N VAL A 205 24.71 -0.75 -17.79
CA VAL A 205 24.40 -0.44 -16.38
C VAL A 205 22.96 -0.77 -16.03
N ARG A 206 22.00 -0.48 -16.94
CA ARG A 206 20.59 -0.87 -16.72
C ARG A 206 20.43 -2.38 -16.64
N GLU A 207 21.01 -3.12 -17.57
CA GLU A 207 20.95 -4.59 -17.57
C GLU A 207 21.56 -5.19 -16.30
N ALA A 208 22.67 -4.64 -15.83
CA ALA A 208 23.29 -5.05 -14.56
C ALA A 208 22.39 -4.78 -13.34
N LEU A 209 21.68 -3.65 -13.32
CA LEU A 209 20.72 -3.32 -12.26
C LEU A 209 19.49 -4.24 -12.29
N THR A 210 18.93 -4.51 -13.45
CA THR A 210 17.81 -5.46 -13.61
C THR A 210 18.21 -6.87 -13.18
N MET A 211 19.44 -7.29 -13.49
CA MET A 211 19.97 -8.59 -13.05
C MET A 211 20.13 -8.63 -11.51
N MET A 212 20.60 -7.54 -10.90
CA MET A 212 20.69 -7.42 -9.44
C MET A 212 19.31 -7.45 -8.77
N GLU A 213 18.30 -6.79 -9.34
CA GLU A 213 16.91 -6.86 -8.84
C GLU A 213 16.37 -8.30 -8.90
N SER A 214 16.65 -9.02 -9.99
CA SER A 214 16.23 -10.42 -10.14
C SER A 214 16.91 -11.36 -9.13
N VAL A 215 18.19 -11.13 -8.84
CA VAL A 215 18.94 -11.88 -7.80
C VAL A 215 18.42 -11.55 -6.40
N LEU A 216 18.07 -10.29 -6.13
CA LEU A 216 17.45 -9.89 -4.87
C LEU A 216 16.09 -10.58 -4.68
N TYR A 217 15.27 -10.67 -5.74
CA TYR A 217 13.99 -11.36 -5.71
C TYR A 217 14.13 -12.87 -5.41
N LEU A 218 15.19 -13.51 -5.90
CA LEU A 218 15.50 -14.91 -5.60
C LEU A 218 16.02 -15.12 -4.17
N LEU A 219 16.64 -14.10 -3.56
CA LEU A 219 17.17 -14.14 -2.19
C LEU A 219 16.14 -13.73 -1.13
N THR A 220 15.03 -13.09 -1.52
CA THR A 220 13.96 -12.65 -0.61
C THR A 220 13.06 -13.77 -0.10
N THR A 221 13.14 -14.98 -0.64
CA THR A 221 12.34 -16.12 -0.17
C THR A 221 12.84 -16.71 1.16
N ASP A 222 13.99 -16.28 1.71
CA ASP A 222 14.52 -16.89 2.95
C ASP A 222 15.14 -15.96 4.02
N VAL A 223 15.23 -14.63 3.84
CA VAL A 223 15.82 -13.75 4.89
C VAL A 223 15.21 -12.33 4.89
N ALA A 224 14.04 -12.17 5.52
CA ALA A 224 13.30 -10.90 5.59
C ALA A 224 14.06 -9.71 6.24
N SER A 225 15.10 -9.98 7.04
CA SER A 225 15.86 -8.93 7.74
C SER A 225 16.99 -8.28 6.92
N TYR A 226 17.52 -8.97 5.90
CA TYR A 226 18.56 -8.41 5.01
C TYR A 226 17.94 -7.63 3.82
N ALA A 227 16.75 -8.03 3.39
CA ALA A 227 16.03 -7.45 2.26
C ALA A 227 15.61 -5.99 2.49
N THR A 228 15.20 -5.63 3.72
CA THR A 228 14.84 -4.25 4.06
C THR A 228 16.03 -3.28 3.98
N SER A 229 17.23 -3.73 4.37
CA SER A 229 18.47 -2.95 4.23
C SER A 229 18.92 -2.81 2.77
N ALA A 230 18.83 -3.90 1.98
CA ALA A 230 19.21 -3.88 0.57
C ALA A 230 18.20 -3.09 -0.29
N GLY A 231 16.90 -3.33 -0.09
CA GLY A 231 15.82 -2.60 -0.72
C GLY A 231 15.87 -1.11 -0.41
N ALA A 232 16.15 -0.70 0.83
CA ALA A 232 16.36 0.70 1.18
C ALA A 232 17.56 1.33 0.44
N LYS A 233 18.63 0.56 0.20
CA LYS A 233 19.80 1.04 -0.57
C LYS A 233 19.50 1.14 -2.06
N VAL A 234 18.74 0.21 -2.63
CA VAL A 234 18.31 0.25 -4.03
C VAL A 234 17.31 1.39 -4.25
N LEU A 235 16.33 1.58 -3.35
CA LEU A 235 15.43 2.73 -3.38
C LEU A 235 16.16 4.04 -3.17
N ALA A 236 17.17 4.11 -2.30
CA ALA A 236 18.01 5.29 -2.15
C ALA A 236 18.83 5.56 -3.43
N ALA A 237 19.36 4.53 -4.08
CA ALA A 237 20.04 4.65 -5.36
C ALA A 237 19.07 5.10 -6.47
N ARG A 238 17.85 4.56 -6.51
CA ARG A 238 16.80 4.94 -7.47
C ARG A 238 16.25 6.34 -7.21
N ALA A 239 16.12 6.77 -5.95
CA ALA A 239 15.75 8.13 -5.57
C ALA A 239 16.87 9.14 -5.87
N ALA A 240 18.14 8.71 -5.81
CA ALA A 240 19.26 9.49 -6.32
C ALA A 240 19.27 9.58 -7.86
N LEU A 241 18.65 8.62 -8.55
CA LEU A 241 18.48 8.58 -10.01
C LEU A 241 17.17 9.22 -10.49
N ALA A 242 16.26 9.60 -9.59
CA ALA A 242 15.01 10.25 -9.96
C ALA A 242 15.26 11.73 -10.31
N PRO A 243 14.66 12.27 -11.39
CA PRO A 243 14.80 13.67 -11.76
C PRO A 243 14.26 14.56 -10.64
N LYS A 244 15.13 15.33 -10.00
CA LYS A 244 14.72 16.26 -8.93
C LYS A 244 14.26 17.57 -9.56
N SER A 245 13.05 17.99 -9.21
CA SER A 245 12.49 19.31 -9.50
C SER A 245 13.47 20.42 -9.10
N GLU A 246 13.61 21.43 -9.95
CA GLU A 246 14.47 22.60 -9.74
C GLU A 246 14.39 23.15 -8.30
N PRO A 247 15.53 23.47 -7.67
CA PRO A 247 15.52 24.02 -6.32
C PRO A 247 14.99 25.46 -6.35
N ALA A 248 13.84 25.67 -5.71
CA ALA A 248 13.48 26.98 -5.21
C ALA A 248 14.59 27.48 -4.27
N GLU A 249 14.97 28.75 -4.45
CA GLU A 249 16.07 29.44 -3.78
C GLU A 249 16.18 29.14 -2.27
N GLY A 250 17.45 28.95 -1.87
CA GLY A 250 17.90 28.56 -0.54
C GLY A 250 17.16 29.20 0.62
N LYS A 251 16.38 28.39 1.34
CA LYS A 251 15.94 28.72 2.69
C LYS A 251 17.00 28.23 3.68
N ALA A 252 17.85 29.15 4.12
CA ALA A 252 18.80 28.90 5.20
C ALA A 252 18.05 28.27 6.40
N THR A 253 18.37 27.02 6.71
CA THR A 253 17.85 26.30 7.86
C THR A 253 18.56 26.77 9.12
N GLY A 254 18.31 28.04 9.49
CA GLY A 254 18.66 28.55 10.82
C GLY A 254 18.01 27.67 11.87
N LYS A 255 18.81 27.12 12.79
CA LYS A 255 18.31 26.24 13.84
C LYS A 255 17.40 27.06 14.74
N LYS A 256 16.09 26.81 14.70
CA LYS A 256 15.13 27.44 15.61
C LYS A 256 15.35 26.89 17.01
N SER A 257 15.81 27.74 17.93
CA SER A 257 15.93 27.45 19.35
C SER A 257 14.65 27.88 20.06
N LEU A 258 14.11 27.02 20.93
CA LEU A 258 12.97 27.35 21.78
C LEU A 258 13.49 28.07 23.03
N GLU A 259 12.95 29.25 23.33
CA GLU A 259 13.20 29.98 24.56
C GLU A 259 11.93 30.01 25.42
N VAL A 260 12.12 30.02 26.73
CA VAL A 260 11.08 30.02 27.76
C VAL A 260 11.24 31.31 28.58
N PHE A 261 10.15 32.01 28.84
CA PHE A 261 10.18 33.24 29.63
C PHE A 261 10.27 32.93 31.13
N ASP A 262 11.23 33.56 31.80
CA ASP A 262 11.46 33.47 33.24
C ASP A 262 10.96 34.78 33.90
N PRO A 263 9.80 34.74 34.61
CA PRO A 263 9.21 35.93 35.21
C PRO A 263 9.99 36.47 36.40
N GLU A 264 10.80 35.65 37.08
CA GLU A 264 11.61 36.11 38.23
C GLU A 264 12.76 37.01 37.77
N THR A 265 13.29 36.74 36.57
CA THR A 265 14.40 37.50 36.00
C THR A 265 14.00 38.41 34.84
N ASN A 266 12.71 38.44 34.49
CA ASN A 266 12.15 39.18 33.37
C ASN A 266 12.94 38.96 32.07
N SER A 267 13.37 37.72 31.82
CA SER A 267 14.30 37.37 30.74
C SER A 267 13.92 36.07 30.03
N TRP A 268 14.37 35.90 28.78
CA TRP A 268 14.17 34.68 28.00
C TRP A 268 15.39 33.77 28.15
N ARG A 269 15.15 32.48 28.41
CA ARG A 269 16.20 31.47 28.59
C ARG A 269 15.98 30.28 27.65
N PRO A 270 17.05 29.62 27.17
CA PRO A 270 16.90 28.46 26.30
C PRO A 270 16.13 27.34 27.01
N ALA A 271 15.16 26.74 26.33
CA ALA A 271 14.47 25.55 26.81
C ALA A 271 15.49 24.41 26.95
N GLY A 272 15.70 23.90 28.16
CA GLY A 272 16.54 22.73 28.40
C GLY A 272 15.99 21.47 27.70
N ARG A 273 16.64 20.32 27.92
CA ARG A 273 16.12 19.02 27.44
C ARG A 273 14.86 18.65 28.23
N GLY A 274 13.69 18.97 27.68
CA GLY A 274 12.39 18.63 28.28
C GLY A 274 11.27 19.48 27.70
N ARG A 275 10.02 18.97 27.77
CA ARG A 275 8.84 19.73 27.35
C ARG A 275 8.58 20.87 28.35
N PRO A 276 8.39 22.12 27.90
CA PRO A 276 8.00 23.21 28.80
C PRO A 276 6.72 22.86 29.59
N ARG A 277 6.65 23.30 30.85
CA ARG A 277 5.45 23.10 31.68
C ARG A 277 4.24 23.81 31.05
N LYS A 278 3.05 23.23 31.21
CA LYS A 278 1.79 23.79 30.70
C LYS A 278 1.57 25.18 31.33
N GLY A 279 1.36 26.20 30.49
CA GLY A 279 1.10 27.58 30.93
C GLY A 279 2.31 28.53 30.92
N VAL A 280 3.51 28.05 30.56
CA VAL A 280 4.69 28.92 30.44
C VAL A 280 4.75 29.57 29.06
N GLN A 281 5.05 30.87 28.99
CA GLN A 281 5.25 31.57 27.72
C GLN A 281 6.52 31.10 27.02
N THR A 282 6.39 30.73 25.75
CA THR A 282 7.50 30.24 24.92
C THR A 282 7.59 31.03 23.62
N ARG A 283 8.80 31.12 23.05
CA ARG A 283 9.03 31.69 21.72
C ARG A 283 10.10 30.90 20.98
N TYR A 284 10.03 30.89 19.66
CA TYR A 284 11.08 30.35 18.82
C TYR A 284 11.96 31.47 18.30
N VAL A 285 13.28 31.33 18.45
CA VAL A 285 14.27 32.27 17.93
C VAL A 285 15.14 31.54 16.93
N THR A 286 15.28 32.10 15.73
CA THR A 286 16.23 31.60 14.73
C THR A 286 17.62 32.11 15.12
N ARG A 287 18.54 31.21 15.44
CA ARG A 287 19.96 31.54 15.60
C ARG A 287 20.72 31.22 14.32
#